data_AF-A0A847SI09-F1
#
_entry.id   AF-A0A847SI09-F1
#
_cell.length_a   1.000
_cell.length_b   1.000
_cell.length_c   1.000
_cell.angle_alpha   90.00
_cell.angle_beta   90.00
_cell.angle_gamma   90.00
#
_symmetry.space_group_name_H-M   'P 1'
#
loop_
_entity.id
_entity.type
_entity.pdbx_description
1 polymer ?
#
loop_
_entity_poly.entity_id
_entity_poly.type
_entity_poly.pdbx_seq_one_letter_code
_entity_poly.pdbx_strand_id
1 'polypeptide(L)'
;MSVYAIHKIGFFYTDDAFEASGEGTVVKIVHSLDEARKMKQAEDIASLKTVLQYDLRIEEFYTYHDKARELDKQLQSFLAENFPNQQGSEFYAHLSDEQAKYILNLLSLQFHQIAEYDDEESIDVTAFENDEEESELSEF
;
A
#
# COMPACT_ATOMS: atom_id res chain seq x y z
N MET A 1 -22.56 5.94 16.68
CA MET A 1 -21.15 6.28 16.88
C MET A 1 -20.45 5.90 15.59
N SER A 2 -19.82 6.84 14.89
CA SER A 2 -19.20 6.51 13.60
C SER A 2 -18.08 5.50 13.80
N VAL A 3 -17.95 4.59 12.84
CA VAL A 3 -16.90 3.59 12.79
C VAL A 3 -16.10 3.83 11.50
N TYR A 4 -14.78 3.74 11.58
CA TYR A 4 -13.89 3.96 10.44
C TYR A 4 -13.22 2.64 10.08
N ALA A 5 -13.46 2.16 8.86
CA ALA A 5 -12.81 0.98 8.33
C ALA A 5 -11.69 1.36 7.36
N ILE A 6 -10.59 0.62 7.39
CA ILE A 6 -9.46 0.75 6.48
C ILE A 6 -9.56 -0.37 5.46
N HIS A 7 -9.81 -0.03 4.21
CA HIS A 7 -9.95 -0.99 3.12
C HIS A 7 -8.68 -1.03 2.29
N LYS A 8 -8.27 -2.24 1.89
CA LYS A 8 -7.23 -2.42 0.88
C LYS A 8 -7.74 -1.95 -0.48
N ILE A 9 -6.87 -1.32 -1.25
CA ILE A 9 -7.09 -0.95 -2.65
C ILE A 9 -6.53 -2.07 -3.51
N GLY A 10 -7.36 -2.64 -4.36
CA GLY A 10 -6.92 -3.65 -5.32
C GLY A 10 -6.25 -2.97 -6.53
N PHE A 11 -5.10 -3.46 -6.96
CA PHE A 11 -4.47 -3.02 -8.19
C PHE A 11 -4.51 -4.13 -9.24
N PHE A 12 -4.86 -3.79 -10.48
CA PHE A 12 -4.98 -4.74 -11.57
C PHE A 12 -4.57 -4.13 -12.90
N TYR A 13 -4.11 -5.00 -13.79
CA TYR A 13 -3.84 -4.65 -15.18
C TYR A 13 -5.12 -4.72 -15.99
N THR A 14 -5.40 -3.65 -16.72
CA THR A 14 -6.35 -3.64 -17.84
C THR A 14 -5.57 -3.64 -19.15
N ASP A 15 -6.28 -3.81 -20.28
CA ASP A 15 -5.65 -3.76 -21.61
C ASP A 15 -4.99 -2.40 -21.89
N ASP A 16 -5.44 -1.34 -21.21
CA ASP A 16 -5.03 0.04 -21.45
C ASP A 16 -4.15 0.64 -20.33
N ALA A 17 -4.29 0.18 -19.08
CA ALA A 17 -3.63 0.80 -17.92
C ALA A 17 -3.44 -0.13 -16.71
N PHE A 18 -2.68 0.35 -15.73
CA PHE A 18 -2.65 -0.20 -14.37
C PHE A 18 -3.64 0.60 -13.51
N GLU A 19 -4.69 -0.05 -13.02
CA GLU A 19 -5.83 0.61 -12.36
C GLU A 19 -5.99 0.18 -10.90
N ALA A 20 -6.57 1.09 -10.10
CA ALA A 20 -6.90 0.88 -8.70
C ALA A 20 -8.42 0.73 -8.53
N SER A 21 -8.88 -0.29 -7.79
CA SER A 21 -10.29 -0.48 -7.42
C SER A 21 -10.48 -0.24 -5.93
N GLY A 22 -11.51 0.54 -5.62
CA GLY A 22 -11.80 1.10 -4.31
C GLY A 22 -12.68 0.25 -3.41
N GLU A 23 -12.88 -1.05 -3.64
CA GLU A 23 -13.66 -1.89 -2.70
C GLU A 23 -12.93 -3.21 -2.44
N GLY A 24 -11.78 -3.14 -1.76
CA GLY A 24 -11.09 -4.32 -1.25
C GLY A 24 -11.45 -4.65 0.20
N THR A 25 -10.82 -5.71 0.70
CA THR A 25 -11.01 -6.27 2.04
C THR A 25 -10.76 -5.23 3.14
N VAL A 26 -11.56 -5.27 4.20
CA VAL A 26 -11.31 -4.50 5.43
C VAL A 26 -10.10 -5.09 6.14
N VAL A 27 -9.09 -4.25 6.39
CA VAL A 27 -7.87 -4.63 7.11
C VAL A 27 -7.99 -4.30 8.61
N LYS A 28 -8.73 -3.23 8.93
CA LYS A 28 -8.86 -2.75 10.30
C LYS A 28 -10.09 -1.87 10.50
N ILE A 29 -10.62 -1.89 11.71
CA ILE A 29 -11.73 -1.03 12.14
C ILE A 29 -11.32 -0.27 13.40
N VAL A 30 -11.61 1.03 13.44
CA VAL A 30 -11.31 1.91 14.58
C VAL A 30 -12.44 2.92 14.82
N HIS A 31 -12.45 3.52 16.00
CA HIS A 31 -13.53 4.41 16.44
C HIS A 31 -13.16 5.91 16.39
N SER A 32 -12.06 6.24 15.72
CA SER A 32 -11.55 7.62 15.58
C SER A 32 -10.88 7.81 14.23
N LEU A 33 -11.20 8.92 13.57
CA LEU A 33 -10.57 9.30 12.30
C LEU A 33 -9.06 9.50 12.42
N ASP A 34 -8.58 10.03 13.55
CA ASP A 34 -7.15 10.22 13.78
C ASP A 34 -6.40 8.89 13.94
N GLU A 35 -7.05 7.91 14.56
CA GLU A 35 -6.51 6.55 14.63
C GLU A 35 -6.53 5.89 13.26
N ALA A 36 -7.63 6.06 12.50
CA ALA A 36 -7.77 5.50 11.16
C ALA A 36 -6.67 6.00 10.22
N ARG A 37 -6.35 7.31 10.28
CA ARG A 37 -5.26 7.92 9.50
C ARG A 37 -3.90 7.36 9.84
N LYS A 38 -3.60 7.18 11.13
CA LYS A 38 -2.31 6.61 11.57
C LYS A 38 -2.16 5.16 11.13
N MET A 39 -3.22 4.37 11.32
CA MET A 39 -3.24 2.96 10.94
C MET A 39 -3.13 2.81 9.42
N LYS A 40 -3.94 3.54 8.64
CA LYS A 40 -3.85 3.56 7.17
C LYS A 40 -2.43 3.84 6.68
N GLN A 41 -1.76 4.84 7.26
CA GLN A 41 -0.40 5.18 6.89
C GLN A 41 0.59 4.05 7.20
N ALA A 42 0.44 3.39 8.36
CA ALA A 42 1.26 2.23 8.72
C ALA A 42 1.05 1.06 7.75
N GLU A 43 -0.21 0.77 7.39
CA GLU A 43 -0.57 -0.28 6.44
C GLU A 43 -0.08 0.02 5.02
N ASP A 44 -0.14 1.28 4.57
CA ASP A 44 0.43 1.71 3.28
C ASP A 44 1.95 1.49 3.23
N ILE A 45 2.65 1.81 4.33
CA ILE A 45 4.10 1.59 4.45
C ILE A 45 4.41 0.09 4.42
N ALA A 46 3.66 -0.72 5.17
CA ALA A 46 3.83 -2.16 5.19
C ALA A 46 3.62 -2.77 3.80
N SER A 47 2.52 -2.40 3.12
CA SER A 47 2.22 -2.86 1.77
C SER A 47 3.28 -2.45 0.75
N LEU A 48 3.79 -1.21 0.81
CA LEU A 48 4.88 -0.79 -0.06
C LEU A 48 6.11 -1.68 0.14
N LYS A 49 6.52 -1.91 1.39
CA LYS A 49 7.68 -2.76 1.69
C LYS A 49 7.49 -4.18 1.18
N THR A 50 6.30 -4.75 1.36
CA THR A 50 5.93 -6.06 0.83
C THR A 50 6.04 -6.09 -0.69
N VAL A 51 5.41 -5.14 -1.39
CA VAL A 51 5.44 -5.05 -2.86
C VAL A 51 6.88 -5.01 -3.38
N LEU A 52 7.72 -4.18 -2.78
CA LEU A 52 9.11 -4.02 -3.21
C LEU A 52 10.01 -5.22 -2.85
N GLN A 53 9.66 -6.00 -1.82
CA GLN A 53 10.37 -7.24 -1.47
C GLN A 53 10.03 -8.38 -2.43
N TYR A 54 8.80 -8.45 -2.93
CA TYR A 54 8.33 -9.50 -3.85
C TYR A 54 8.57 -9.18 -5.33
N ASP A 55 9.52 -8.29 -5.63
CA ASP A 55 10.01 -7.98 -6.98
C ASP A 55 8.94 -7.41 -7.93
N LEU A 56 7.83 -6.89 -7.38
CA LEU A 56 6.93 -6.03 -8.14
C LEU A 56 7.66 -4.72 -8.43
N ARG A 57 7.73 -4.37 -9.71
CA ARG A 57 8.45 -3.21 -10.19
C ARG A 57 7.71 -1.95 -9.79
N ILE A 58 8.33 -1.13 -8.94
CA ILE A 58 7.75 0.14 -8.50
C ILE A 58 7.40 1.06 -9.68
N GLU A 59 8.10 0.88 -10.79
CA GLU A 59 7.87 1.52 -12.08
C GLU A 59 6.44 1.30 -12.60
N GLU A 60 5.81 0.17 -12.28
CA GLU A 60 4.46 -0.17 -12.75
C GLU A 60 3.41 0.83 -12.26
N PHE A 61 3.62 1.42 -11.08
CA PHE A 61 2.69 2.39 -10.49
C PHE A 61 2.69 3.76 -11.19
N TYR A 62 3.72 4.08 -11.95
CA TYR A 62 3.84 5.40 -12.59
C TYR A 62 4.19 5.34 -14.08
N THR A 63 4.40 4.15 -14.65
CA THR A 63 4.77 3.99 -16.08
C THR A 63 3.76 4.65 -17.01
N TYR A 64 2.47 4.59 -16.69
CA TYR A 64 1.39 5.18 -17.49
C TYR A 64 1.04 6.62 -17.08
N HIS A 65 1.78 7.20 -16.13
CA HIS A 65 1.54 8.56 -15.66
C HIS A 65 2.19 9.59 -16.60
N ASP A 66 1.53 10.73 -16.84
CA ASP A 66 2.04 11.81 -17.70
C ASP A 66 3.44 12.32 -17.29
N LYS A 67 3.76 12.18 -16.01
CA LYS A 67 5.05 12.57 -15.41
C LYS A 67 6.00 11.41 -15.15
N ALA A 68 5.80 10.25 -15.77
CA ALA A 68 6.58 9.03 -15.51
C ALA A 68 8.11 9.29 -15.49
N ARG A 69 8.62 10.02 -16.48
CA ARG A 69 10.05 10.35 -16.58
C ARG A 69 10.57 11.25 -15.45
N GLU A 70 9.74 12.18 -14.98
CA GLU A 70 10.10 13.05 -13.85
C GLU A 70 10.12 12.24 -12.54
N LEU A 71 9.10 11.40 -12.34
CA LEU A 71 8.98 10.52 -11.18
C LEU A 71 10.13 9.52 -11.12
N ASP A 72 10.47 8.86 -12.23
CA ASP A 72 11.64 7.98 -12.32
C ASP A 72 12.92 8.72 -11.92
N LYS A 73 13.18 9.90 -12.50
CA LYS A 73 14.37 10.68 -12.14
C LYS A 73 14.44 11.03 -10.66
N GLN A 74 13.32 11.42 -10.06
CA GLN A 74 13.24 11.74 -8.63
C GLN A 74 13.45 10.50 -7.77
N LEU A 75 12.88 9.37 -8.15
CA LEU A 75 13.08 8.09 -7.48
C LEU A 75 14.53 7.62 -7.56
N GLN A 76 15.13 7.61 -8.75
CA GLN A 76 16.55 7.25 -8.94
C GLN A 76 17.49 8.16 -8.14
N SER A 77 17.19 9.46 -8.08
CA SER A 77 17.96 10.41 -7.27
C SER A 77 17.88 10.08 -5.78
N PHE A 78 16.66 9.79 -5.29
CA PHE A 78 16.43 9.38 -3.91
C PHE A 78 17.16 8.07 -3.57
N LEU A 79 17.09 7.07 -4.44
CA LEU A 79 17.76 5.78 -4.24
C LEU A 79 19.28 5.93 -4.21
N ALA A 80 19.85 6.70 -5.13
CA ALA A 80 21.29 6.95 -5.18
C ALA A 80 21.81 7.68 -3.92
N GLU A 81 21.02 8.60 -3.36
CA GLU A 81 21.37 9.34 -2.15
C GLU A 81 21.29 8.47 -0.89
N ASN A 82 20.24 7.65 -0.77
CA ASN A 82 19.98 6.86 0.44
C ASN A 82 20.70 5.52 0.45
N PHE A 83 21.03 4.98 -0.73
CA PHE A 83 21.57 3.64 -0.90
C PHE A 83 22.73 3.61 -1.92
N PRO A 84 23.79 4.41 -1.74
CA PRO A 84 24.84 4.62 -2.75
C PRO A 84 25.65 3.37 -3.13
N ASN A 85 25.59 2.31 -2.32
CA ASN A 85 26.35 1.07 -2.51
C ASN A 85 25.47 -0.14 -2.86
N GLN A 86 24.17 0.05 -3.05
CA GLN A 86 23.24 -1.03 -3.40
C GLN A 86 22.93 -1.00 -4.89
N GLN A 87 22.50 -2.14 -5.45
CA GLN A 87 22.06 -2.25 -6.84
C GLN A 87 20.79 -3.09 -6.97
N GLY A 88 19.95 -2.77 -7.95
CA GLY A 88 18.75 -3.54 -8.25
C GLY A 88 17.75 -3.55 -7.09
N SER A 89 17.14 -4.69 -6.80
CA SER A 89 16.12 -4.81 -5.75
C SER A 89 16.68 -4.69 -4.32
N GLU A 90 18.01 -4.69 -4.14
CA GLU A 90 18.65 -4.53 -2.82
C GLU A 90 18.34 -3.20 -2.15
N PHE A 91 18.01 -2.16 -2.94
CA PHE A 91 17.59 -0.84 -2.45
C PHE A 91 16.44 -0.91 -1.44
N TYR A 92 15.55 -1.86 -1.64
CA TYR A 92 14.27 -1.89 -0.94
C TYR A 92 14.27 -2.78 0.31
N ALA A 93 15.28 -3.64 0.45
CA ALA A 93 15.38 -4.59 1.57
C ALA A 93 15.48 -3.90 2.94
N HIS A 94 15.95 -2.65 2.98
CA HIS A 94 16.23 -1.93 4.22
C HIS A 94 15.55 -0.56 4.30
N LEU A 95 14.43 -0.38 3.59
CA LEU A 95 13.65 0.85 3.68
C LEU A 95 13.17 1.12 5.11
N SER A 96 13.58 2.26 5.66
CA SER A 96 12.96 2.82 6.86
C SER A 96 11.53 3.30 6.56
N ASP A 97 10.73 3.48 7.60
CA ASP A 97 9.35 3.96 7.46
C ASP A 97 9.28 5.37 6.85
N GLU A 98 10.24 6.24 7.19
CA GLU A 98 10.32 7.59 6.60
C GLU A 98 10.68 7.56 5.11
N GLN A 99 11.57 6.65 4.71
CA GLN A 99 11.91 6.45 3.30
C GLN A 99 10.74 5.85 2.51
N ALA A 100 10.03 4.87 3.08
CA ALA A 100 8.82 4.31 2.49
C ALA A 100 7.73 5.39 2.34
N LYS A 101 7.51 6.21 3.37
CA LYS A 101 6.59 7.34 3.34
C LYS A 101 6.97 8.36 2.27
N TYR A 102 8.26 8.66 2.09
CA TYR A 102 8.72 9.53 1.02
C TYR A 102 8.35 8.96 -0.36
N ILE A 103 8.61 7.67 -0.59
CA ILE A 103 8.27 7.01 -1.86
C ILE A 103 6.75 7.06 -2.11
N LEU A 104 5.93 6.74 -1.11
CA LEU A 104 4.46 6.84 -1.21
C LEU A 104 4.03 8.24 -1.63
N ASN A 105 4.59 9.28 -1.00
CA ASN A 105 4.27 10.67 -1.34
C ASN A 105 4.76 11.07 -2.73
N LEU A 106 5.99 10.68 -3.09
CA LEU A 106 6.60 10.96 -4.38
C LEU A 106 5.72 10.44 -5.52
N LEU A 107 5.25 9.21 -5.40
CA LEU A 107 4.42 8.53 -6.40
C LEU A 107 2.92 8.79 -6.23
N SER A 108 2.52 9.56 -5.21
CA SER A 108 1.11 9.73 -4.82
C SER A 108 0.37 8.40 -4.65
N LEU A 109 1.06 7.40 -4.10
CA LEU A 109 0.61 6.03 -3.98
C LEU A 109 -0.15 5.80 -2.67
N GLN A 110 -1.25 5.06 -2.74
CA GLN A 110 -2.03 4.62 -1.58
C GLN A 110 -2.46 3.18 -1.79
N PHE A 111 -2.23 2.32 -0.80
CA PHE A 111 -2.67 0.91 -0.80
C PHE A 111 -3.96 0.72 -0.03
N HIS A 112 -4.35 1.70 0.76
CA HIS A 112 -5.56 1.66 1.58
C HIS A 112 -6.35 2.96 1.50
N GLN A 113 -7.63 2.88 1.83
CA GLN A 113 -8.53 4.01 1.99
C GLN A 113 -9.31 3.89 3.31
N ILE A 114 -9.82 5.01 3.81
CA ILE A 114 -10.65 5.06 5.02
C ILE A 114 -12.09 5.29 4.57
N ALA A 115 -12.99 4.42 4.99
CA ALA A 115 -14.43 4.58 4.84
C ALA A 115 -15.07 4.81 6.21
N GLU A 116 -16.02 5.75 6.28
CA GLU A 116 -16.81 6.04 7.48
C GLU A 116 -18.17 5.35 7.34
N TYR A 117 -18.58 4.66 8.40
CA TYR A 117 -19.85 3.96 8.49
C TYR A 117 -20.64 4.45 9.69
N ASP A 118 -21.94 4.61 9.48
CA ASP A 118 -22.90 4.88 10.54
C ASP A 118 -23.32 3.56 11.21
N ASP A 119 -23.60 3.59 12.52
CA ASP A 119 -23.98 2.43 13.37
C ASP A 119 -25.13 1.56 12.80
N GLU A 120 -25.92 2.06 11.85
CA GLU A 120 -27.04 1.34 11.23
C GLU A 120 -26.63 0.47 10.04
N GLU A 121 -25.49 0.76 9.40
CA GLU A 121 -24.86 -0.13 8.42
C GLU A 121 -23.92 -1.07 9.19
N SER A 122 -24.46 -2.21 9.61
CA SER A 122 -23.66 -3.26 10.24
C SER A 122 -22.59 -3.74 9.26
N ILE A 123 -21.38 -3.16 9.35
CA ILE A 123 -20.18 -3.82 8.86
C ILE A 123 -20.11 -5.12 9.66
N ASP A 124 -20.31 -6.26 9.00
CA ASP A 124 -20.07 -7.54 9.65
C ASP A 124 -18.55 -7.69 9.81
N VAL A 125 -18.04 -7.15 10.91
CA VAL A 125 -16.61 -7.17 11.26
C VAL A 125 -16.08 -8.61 11.31
N THR A 126 -16.94 -9.57 11.68
CA THR A 126 -16.61 -10.99 11.76
C THR A 126 -16.53 -11.68 10.39
N ALA A 127 -17.11 -11.09 9.35
CA ALA A 127 -16.91 -11.54 7.97
C ALA A 127 -15.51 -11.21 7.43
N PHE A 128 -14.76 -10.31 8.11
CA PHE A 128 -13.42 -9.86 7.72
C PHE A 128 -12.31 -10.28 8.70
N GLU A 129 -12.66 -10.83 9.87
CA GLU A 129 -11.68 -11.33 10.87
C GLU A 129 -11.01 -12.68 10.51
N ASN A 130 -11.34 -13.29 9.37
CA ASN A 130 -10.67 -14.52 8.93
C ASN A 130 -9.53 -14.21 7.95
N ASP A 131 -8.33 -14.02 8.49
CA ASP A 131 -7.11 -14.73 8.05
C ASP A 131 -5.91 -14.39 8.97
N GLU A 132 -6.09 -14.53 10.29
CA GLU A 132 -4.97 -14.90 11.18
C GLU A 132 -4.75 -16.44 11.16
N GLU A 133 -5.28 -17.16 10.16
CA GLU A 133 -4.86 -18.53 9.84
C GLU A 133 -3.71 -18.49 8.83
N GLU A 134 -2.51 -18.16 9.32
CA GLU A 134 -1.32 -18.86 8.86
C GLU A 134 -1.54 -20.37 9.11
N SER A 135 -2.09 -21.10 8.14
CA SER A 135 -2.06 -22.56 8.17
C SER A 135 -1.94 -23.16 6.78
N GLU A 136 -0.71 -23.63 6.51
CA GLU A 136 -0.40 -24.78 5.66
C GLU A 136 -0.77 -24.68 4.17
N LEU A 137 0.00 -23.89 3.41
CA LEU A 137 0.33 -24.24 2.02
C LEU A 137 1.77 -24.78 1.96
N SER A 138 1.97 -25.94 2.58
CA SER A 138 3.11 -26.81 2.30
C SER A 138 2.61 -28.23 2.10
N GLU A 139 2.14 -28.54 0.90
CA GLU A 139 2.20 -29.89 0.33
C GLU A 139 1.81 -29.85 -1.16
N PHE A 140 2.82 -29.70 -2.03
CA PHE A 140 2.88 -30.32 -3.36
C PHE A 140 4.34 -30.62 -3.70
#